data_AF-A0A7W5V947-F1
#
_entry.id   AF-A0A7W5V947-F1
#
_cell.length_a   1.000
_cell.length_b   1.000
_cell.length_c   1.000
_cell.angle_alpha   90.00
_cell.angle_beta   90.00
_cell.angle_gamma   90.00
#
_symmetry.space_group_name_H-M   'P 1'
#
loop_
_entity.id
_entity.type
_entity.pdbx_description
1 polymer ?
#
loop_
_entity_poly.entity_id
_entity_poly.type
_entity_poly.pdbx_seq_one_letter_code
_entity_poly.pdbx_strand_id
1 'polypeptide(L)'
;MDTVRTESGVSLKRIYTLFPSKDDLILAVLRHRTKQWNTGVDGAIATAGTPRDKLLAVFDFLAEWFREDDFRGCAFINFFGELGGGSTRVAEAVREQKTSFQRRVAELVVEAGGPAFLAPQLVLLAEGAQTTAAITRDPDTAAHARAAAETLIRCAFER
;
A
#
# COMPACT_ATOMS: atom_id res chain seq x y z
N MET A 1 -20.03 14.66 0.76
CA MET A 1 -21.00 13.91 -0.07
C MET A 1 -21.40 14.72 -1.29
N ASP A 2 -21.60 16.03 -1.18
CA ASP A 2 -21.92 16.88 -2.33
C ASP A 2 -20.86 16.85 -3.45
N THR A 3 -19.56 16.92 -3.12
CA THR A 3 -18.50 16.76 -4.12
C THR A 3 -18.59 15.42 -4.84
N VAL A 4 -18.79 14.32 -4.11
CA VAL A 4 -18.96 12.99 -4.71
C VAL A 4 -20.17 12.96 -5.65
N ARG A 5 -21.30 13.58 -5.27
CA ARG A 5 -22.47 13.72 -6.15
C ARG A 5 -22.12 14.48 -7.43
N THR A 6 -21.47 15.64 -7.30
CA THR A 6 -21.14 16.50 -8.43
C THR A 6 -20.17 15.82 -9.40
N GLU A 7 -19.08 15.23 -8.90
CA GLU A 7 -18.05 14.60 -9.73
C GLU A 7 -18.50 13.25 -10.31
N SER A 8 -19.33 12.48 -9.60
CA SER A 8 -19.79 11.17 -10.11
C SER A 8 -21.01 11.26 -11.05
N GLY A 9 -21.73 12.39 -11.06
CA GLY A 9 -23.02 12.52 -11.73
C GLY A 9 -24.14 11.65 -11.15
N VAL A 10 -23.89 10.94 -10.03
CA VAL A 10 -24.87 10.06 -9.38
C VAL A 10 -25.72 10.88 -8.41
N SER A 11 -27.05 10.71 -8.45
CA SER A 11 -27.95 11.42 -7.54
C SER A 11 -27.65 11.09 -6.06
N LEU A 12 -27.82 12.08 -5.17
CA LEU A 12 -27.54 11.90 -3.74
C LEU A 12 -28.33 10.73 -3.14
N LYS A 13 -29.61 10.57 -3.55
CA LYS A 13 -30.46 9.46 -3.15
C LYS A 13 -29.86 8.11 -3.54
N ARG A 14 -29.32 7.99 -4.76
CA ARG A 14 -28.67 6.76 -5.22
C ARG A 14 -27.37 6.49 -4.48
N ILE A 15 -26.55 7.51 -4.21
CA ILE A 15 -25.32 7.37 -3.41
C ILE A 15 -25.66 6.81 -2.02
N TYR A 16 -26.63 7.38 -1.31
CA TYR A 16 -27.02 6.87 0.02
C TYR A 16 -27.69 5.49 -0.02
N THR A 17 -28.27 5.10 -1.16
CA THR A 17 -28.78 3.72 -1.34
C THR A 17 -27.64 2.71 -1.44
N LEU A 18 -26.51 3.09 -2.06
CA LEU A 18 -25.33 2.24 -2.22
C LEU A 18 -24.43 2.27 -0.97
N PHE A 19 -24.31 3.44 -0.35
CA PHE A 19 -23.45 3.71 0.79
C PHE A 19 -24.26 4.48 1.85
N PRO A 20 -24.87 3.79 2.82
CA PRO A 20 -25.78 4.39 3.79
C PRO A 20 -25.19 5.53 4.61
N SER A 21 -23.86 5.55 4.78
CA SER A 21 -23.13 6.62 5.45
C SER A 21 -21.85 7.01 4.69
N LYS A 22 -21.25 8.14 5.09
CA LYS A 22 -19.92 8.56 4.62
C LYS A 22 -18.87 7.49 4.94
N ASP A 23 -18.94 6.90 6.14
CA ASP A 23 -18.04 5.81 6.55
C ASP A 23 -18.20 4.59 5.66
N ASP A 24 -19.42 4.21 5.27
CA ASP A 24 -19.62 3.07 4.37
C ASP A 24 -19.01 3.31 2.99
N LEU A 25 -19.07 4.56 2.49
CA LEU A 25 -18.38 4.96 1.26
C LEU A 25 -16.86 4.90 1.43
N ILE A 26 -16.31 5.42 2.53
CA ILE A 26 -14.86 5.38 2.82
C ILE A 26 -14.38 3.94 2.89
N LEU A 27 -15.09 3.07 3.60
CA LEU A 27 -14.75 1.66 3.72
C LEU A 27 -14.81 0.96 2.35
N ALA A 28 -15.72 1.35 1.47
CA ALA A 28 -15.74 0.85 0.10
C ALA A 28 -14.53 1.32 -0.71
N VAL A 29 -14.12 2.58 -0.56
CA VAL A 29 -12.88 3.10 -1.17
C VAL A 29 -11.65 2.36 -0.64
N LEU A 30 -11.54 2.15 0.68
CA LEU A 30 -10.44 1.40 1.28
C LEU A 30 -10.37 -0.03 0.75
N ARG A 31 -11.51 -0.75 0.66
CA ARG A 31 -11.55 -2.09 0.05
C ARG A 31 -11.09 -2.07 -1.41
N HIS A 32 -11.52 -1.08 -2.19
CA HIS A 32 -11.10 -0.93 -3.58
C HIS A 32 -9.59 -0.68 -3.68
N ARG A 33 -9.05 0.24 -2.89
CA ARG A 33 -7.60 0.53 -2.83
C ARG A 33 -6.79 -0.68 -2.36
N THR A 34 -7.30 -1.47 -1.41
CA THR A 34 -6.66 -2.74 -1.00
C THR A 34 -6.57 -3.71 -2.16
N LYS A 35 -7.65 -3.85 -2.95
CA LYS A 35 -7.66 -4.72 -4.12
C LYS A 35 -6.65 -4.25 -5.17
N GLN A 36 -6.61 -2.96 -5.49
CA GLN A 36 -5.66 -2.40 -6.44
C GLN A 36 -4.21 -2.67 -5.99
N TRP A 37 -3.90 -2.34 -4.74
CA TRP A 37 -2.59 -2.57 -4.13
C TRP A 37 -2.17 -4.04 -4.22
N ASN A 38 -3.02 -4.95 -3.75
CA ASN A 38 -2.71 -6.39 -3.77
C ASN A 38 -2.51 -6.90 -5.21
N THR A 39 -3.37 -6.47 -6.13
CA THR A 39 -3.26 -6.87 -7.56
C THR A 39 -1.95 -6.38 -8.17
N GLY A 40 -1.56 -5.13 -7.90
CA GLY A 40 -0.31 -4.57 -8.40
C GLY A 40 0.93 -5.27 -7.83
N VAL A 41 0.97 -5.45 -6.50
CA VAL A 41 2.05 -6.16 -5.82
C VAL A 41 2.16 -7.61 -6.30
N ASP A 42 1.05 -8.35 -6.34
CA ASP A 42 1.03 -9.74 -6.79
C ASP A 42 1.42 -9.85 -8.27
N GLY A 43 1.00 -8.89 -9.11
CA GLY A 43 1.40 -8.82 -10.51
C GLY A 43 2.91 -8.65 -10.68
N ALA A 44 3.53 -7.72 -9.96
CA ALA A 44 4.97 -7.51 -10.00
C ALA A 44 5.74 -8.76 -9.52
N ILE A 45 5.31 -9.35 -8.40
CA ILE A 45 5.89 -10.57 -7.84
C ILE A 45 5.79 -11.76 -8.80
N ALA A 46 4.66 -11.91 -9.51
CA ALA A 46 4.44 -13.03 -10.43
C ALA A 46 5.43 -13.04 -11.61
N THR A 47 5.96 -11.89 -11.99
CA THR A 47 6.94 -11.76 -13.08
C THR A 47 8.40 -11.88 -12.63
N ALA A 48 8.67 -11.93 -11.32
CA ALA A 48 10.02 -11.96 -10.79
C ALA A 48 10.66 -13.36 -10.88
N GLY A 49 11.96 -13.41 -11.18
CA GLY A 49 12.67 -14.66 -11.49
C GLY A 49 12.96 -15.55 -10.28
N THR A 50 13.44 -14.96 -9.17
CA THR A 50 13.79 -15.70 -7.96
C THR A 50 12.97 -15.23 -6.74
N PRO A 51 12.88 -16.04 -5.66
CA PRO A 51 12.24 -15.59 -4.42
C PRO A 51 12.82 -14.29 -3.84
N ARG A 52 14.12 -14.02 -4.05
CA ARG A 52 14.74 -12.74 -3.65
C ARG A 52 14.30 -11.59 -4.55
N ASP A 53 14.20 -11.83 -5.85
CA ASP A 53 13.69 -10.82 -6.79
C ASP A 53 12.25 -10.45 -6.49
N LYS A 54 11.43 -11.40 -6.02
CA LYS A 54 10.05 -11.12 -5.57
C LYS A 54 9.98 -10.09 -4.44
N LEU A 55 10.94 -10.09 -3.52
CA LEU A 55 11.02 -9.08 -2.46
C LEU A 55 11.34 -7.69 -3.02
N LEU A 56 12.21 -7.62 -4.03
CA LEU A 56 12.56 -6.37 -4.71
C LEU A 56 11.46 -5.86 -5.65
N ALA A 57 10.69 -6.78 -6.25
CA ALA A 57 9.59 -6.46 -7.16
C ALA A 57 8.48 -5.64 -6.48
N VAL A 58 8.34 -5.72 -5.15
CA VAL A 58 7.44 -4.83 -4.39
C VAL A 58 7.84 -3.36 -4.57
N PHE A 59 9.15 -3.07 -4.59
CA PHE A 59 9.66 -1.71 -4.76
C PHE A 59 9.66 -1.27 -6.22
N ASP A 60 9.82 -2.21 -7.16
CA ASP A 60 9.64 -1.93 -8.60
C ASP A 60 8.18 -1.52 -8.88
N PHE A 61 7.21 -2.23 -8.29
CA PHE A 61 5.81 -1.81 -8.31
C PHE A 61 5.61 -0.39 -7.73
N LEU A 62 6.27 -0.06 -6.62
CA LEU A 62 6.18 1.28 -6.04
C LEU A 62 6.71 2.37 -6.99
N ALA A 63 7.82 2.11 -7.67
CA ALA A 63 8.39 3.06 -8.62
C ALA A 63 7.39 3.40 -9.74
N GLU A 64 6.64 2.40 -10.20
CA GLU A 64 5.65 2.57 -11.24
C GLU A 64 4.41 3.28 -10.67
N TRP A 65 3.95 2.86 -9.49
CA TRP A 65 2.81 3.43 -8.79
C TRP A 65 3.00 4.92 -8.46
N PHE A 66 4.23 5.35 -8.16
CA PHE A 66 4.51 6.75 -7.83
C PHE A 66 4.50 7.68 -9.04
N ARG A 67 4.60 7.13 -10.25
CA ARG A 67 4.58 7.90 -11.51
C ARG A 67 3.17 8.04 -12.08
N GLU A 68 2.16 7.42 -11.48
CA GLU A 68 0.76 7.62 -11.88
C GLU A 68 0.32 9.07 -11.58
N ASP A 69 -0.39 9.69 -12.52
CA ASP A 69 -0.83 11.10 -12.43
C ASP A 69 -1.72 11.37 -11.19
N ASP A 70 -2.42 10.35 -10.71
CA ASP A 70 -3.31 10.42 -9.55
C ASP A 70 -2.66 9.89 -8.26
N PHE A 71 -1.34 9.67 -8.25
CA PHE A 71 -0.61 9.30 -7.03
C PHE A 71 -0.67 10.43 -5.98
N ARG A 72 -1.19 10.09 -4.80
CA ARG A 72 -1.37 11.01 -3.66
C ARG A 72 -0.85 10.43 -2.34
N GLY A 73 0.13 9.52 -2.43
CA GLY A 73 0.64 8.79 -1.28
C GLY A 73 -0.19 7.57 -0.88
N CYS A 74 0.09 7.05 0.30
CA CYS A 74 -0.59 5.88 0.84
C CYS A 74 -2.00 6.26 1.33
N ALA A 75 -3.04 5.81 0.60
CA ALA A 75 -4.43 6.06 0.96
C ALA A 75 -4.74 5.67 2.42
N PHE A 76 -4.16 4.57 2.90
CA PHE A 76 -4.38 4.07 4.27
C PHE A 76 -3.81 4.98 5.35
N ILE A 77 -2.60 5.53 5.14
CA ILE A 77 -1.99 6.49 6.07
C ILE A 77 -2.81 7.78 6.08
N ASN A 78 -3.19 8.29 4.91
CA ASN A 78 -3.99 9.50 4.79
C ASN A 78 -5.35 9.35 5.50
N PHE A 79 -6.09 8.27 5.23
CA PHE A 79 -7.37 8.01 5.89
C PHE A 79 -7.23 7.81 7.41
N PHE A 80 -6.18 7.14 7.87
CA PHE A 80 -5.95 6.97 9.31
C PHE A 80 -5.62 8.29 10.00
N GLY A 81 -4.79 9.13 9.38
CA GLY A 81 -4.46 10.46 9.91
C GLY A 81 -5.68 11.38 10.00
N GLU A 82 -6.56 11.36 8.99
CA GLU A 82 -7.74 12.22 8.96
C GLU A 82 -8.90 11.70 9.82
N LEU A 83 -9.13 10.39 9.84
CA LEU A 83 -10.38 9.81 10.36
C LEU A 83 -10.16 8.75 11.45
N GLY A 84 -8.94 8.27 11.66
CA GLY A 84 -8.64 7.17 12.57
C GLY A 84 -8.96 7.48 14.05
N GLY A 85 -8.92 8.75 14.45
CA GLY A 85 -9.33 9.19 15.79
C GLY A 85 -10.85 9.32 15.98
N GLY A 86 -11.61 9.44 14.89
CA GLY A 86 -13.06 9.69 14.92
C GLY A 86 -13.92 8.51 14.46
N SER A 87 -13.36 7.54 13.75
CA SER A 87 -14.07 6.35 13.28
C SER A 87 -13.26 5.08 13.53
N THR A 88 -13.69 4.30 14.53
CA THR A 88 -13.09 3.00 14.85
C THR A 88 -13.11 2.05 13.65
N ARG A 89 -14.19 2.07 12.84
CA ARG A 89 -14.34 1.23 11.65
C ARG A 89 -13.27 1.53 10.60
N VAL A 90 -12.99 2.82 10.36
CA VAL A 90 -11.93 3.24 9.42
C VAL A 90 -10.55 2.84 9.96
N ALA A 91 -10.32 3.07 11.26
CA ALA A 91 -9.07 2.69 11.90
C ALA A 91 -8.80 1.18 11.82
N GLU A 92 -9.81 0.34 12.03
CA GLU A 92 -9.73 -1.11 11.91
C GLU A 92 -9.44 -1.54 10.47
N ALA A 93 -10.17 -1.00 9.48
CA ALA A 93 -9.94 -1.33 8.07
C ALA A 93 -8.52 -0.97 7.59
N VAL A 94 -7.96 0.15 8.06
CA VAL A 94 -6.56 0.51 7.78
C VAL A 94 -5.60 -0.48 8.44
N ARG A 95 -5.79 -0.80 9.73
CA ARG A 95 -4.93 -1.76 10.44
C ARG A 95 -4.96 -3.14 9.81
N GLU A 96 -6.12 -3.58 9.35
CA GLU A 96 -6.28 -4.86 8.65
C GLU A 96 -5.47 -4.88 7.35
N GLN A 97 -5.55 -3.81 6.54
CA GLN A 97 -4.76 -3.74 5.31
C GLN A 97 -3.25 -3.75 5.59
N LYS A 98 -2.80 -2.98 6.59
CA LYS A 98 -1.39 -2.92 7.00
C LYS A 98 -0.87 -4.28 7.47
N THR A 99 -1.68 -4.96 8.28
CA THR A 99 -1.38 -6.33 8.75
C THR A 99 -1.34 -7.32 7.58
N SER A 100 -2.25 -7.19 6.62
CA SER A 100 -2.27 -8.05 5.43
C SER A 100 -1.02 -7.85 4.56
N PHE A 101 -0.56 -6.61 4.37
CA PHE A 101 0.68 -6.35 3.64
C PHE A 101 1.91 -6.88 4.38
N GLN A 102 1.99 -6.68 5.69
CA GLN A 102 3.03 -7.24 6.54
C GLN A 102 3.11 -8.77 6.43
N ARG A 103 1.95 -9.45 6.48
CA ARG A 103 1.86 -10.89 6.31
C ARG A 103 2.33 -11.33 4.92
N ARG A 104 1.91 -10.63 3.87
CA ARG A 104 2.32 -10.95 2.49
C ARG A 104 3.84 -10.85 2.31
N VAL A 105 4.48 -9.80 2.83
CA VAL A 105 5.94 -9.68 2.77
C VAL A 105 6.62 -10.75 3.62
N ALA A 106 6.07 -11.11 4.78
CA ALA A 106 6.60 -12.20 5.60
C ALA A 106 6.55 -13.56 4.88
N GLU A 107 5.47 -13.85 4.15
CA GLU A 107 5.37 -15.05 3.30
C GLU A 107 6.48 -15.08 2.24
N LEU A 108 6.75 -13.95 1.57
CA LEU A 108 7.83 -13.85 0.59
C LEU A 108 9.22 -14.03 1.22
N VAL A 109 9.43 -13.49 2.41
CA VAL A 109 10.68 -13.68 3.15
C VAL A 109 10.89 -15.16 3.49
N VAL A 110 9.84 -15.85 3.94
CA VAL A 110 9.89 -17.31 4.19
C VAL A 110 10.16 -18.08 2.89
N GLU A 111 9.49 -17.74 1.79
CA GLU A 111 9.71 -18.36 0.48
C GLU A 111 11.17 -18.19 0.02
N ALA A 112 11.78 -17.03 0.31
CA ALA A 112 13.18 -16.78 0.01
C ALA A 112 14.17 -17.46 0.96
N GLY A 113 13.70 -18.09 2.04
CA GLY A 113 14.53 -18.66 3.10
C GLY A 113 15.18 -17.61 4.00
N GLY A 114 14.63 -16.39 4.04
CA GLY A 114 15.15 -15.28 4.81
C GLY A 114 14.71 -15.29 6.28
N PRO A 115 15.42 -14.58 7.16
CA PRO A 115 15.06 -14.50 8.57
C PRO A 115 13.82 -13.61 8.79
N ALA A 116 13.00 -13.96 9.78
CA ALA A 116 11.71 -13.31 10.04
C ALA A 116 11.80 -11.79 10.30
N PHE A 117 12.94 -11.29 10.79
CA PHE A 117 13.14 -9.86 11.04
C PHE A 117 13.19 -9.02 9.76
N LEU A 118 13.42 -9.63 8.59
CA LEU A 118 13.56 -8.91 7.32
C LEU A 118 12.23 -8.32 6.87
N ALA A 119 11.12 -9.03 7.07
CA ALA A 119 9.80 -8.60 6.62
C ALA A 119 9.37 -7.23 7.18
N PRO A 120 9.39 -6.96 8.51
CA PRO A 120 9.02 -5.65 9.04
C PRO A 120 9.95 -4.52 8.56
N GLN A 121 11.23 -4.81 8.30
CA GLN A 121 12.16 -3.81 7.77
C GLN A 121 11.78 -3.41 6.34
N LEU A 122 11.49 -4.40 5.48
CA LEU A 122 11.09 -4.15 4.09
C LEU A 122 9.75 -3.41 4.01
N VAL A 123 8.79 -3.74 4.88
CA VAL A 123 7.51 -3.04 4.95
C VAL A 123 7.70 -1.58 5.37
N LEU A 124 8.52 -1.31 6.38
CA LEU A 124 8.82 0.06 6.80
C LEU A 124 9.46 0.87 5.67
N LEU A 125 10.37 0.28 4.88
CA LEU A 125 10.94 0.94 3.70
C LEU A 125 9.88 1.26 2.66
N ALA A 126 8.97 0.32 2.35
CA ALA A 126 7.88 0.53 1.40
C ALA A 126 6.89 1.63 1.86
N GLU A 127 6.60 1.71 3.14
CA GLU A 127 5.72 2.74 3.72
C GLU A 127 6.39 4.11 3.79
N GLY A 128 7.67 4.14 4.15
CA GLY A 128 8.49 5.35 4.14
C GLY A 128 8.63 5.93 2.73
N ALA A 129 8.84 5.07 1.73
CA ALA A 129 8.89 5.47 0.33
C ALA A 129 7.59 6.14 -0.12
N GLN A 130 6.44 5.49 0.11
CA GLN A 130 5.12 6.05 -0.23
C GLN A 130 4.87 7.42 0.43
N THR A 131 5.24 7.55 1.70
CA THR A 131 5.05 8.79 2.46
C THR A 131 5.96 9.90 1.93
N THR A 132 7.24 9.58 1.69
CA THR A 132 8.21 10.55 1.17
C THR A 132 7.82 11.02 -0.22
N ALA A 133 7.50 10.08 -1.13
CA ALA A 133 7.07 10.37 -2.50
C ALA A 133 5.87 11.34 -2.53
N ALA A 134 4.90 11.16 -1.63
CA ALA A 134 3.71 12.00 -1.57
C ALA A 134 4.03 13.46 -1.22
N ILE A 135 5.04 13.69 -0.37
CA ILE A 135 5.44 15.00 0.13
C ILE A 135 6.37 15.68 -0.88
N THR A 136 7.40 14.97 -1.34
CA THR A 136 8.43 15.51 -2.23
C THR A 136 8.00 15.55 -3.68
N ARG A 137 6.97 14.78 -4.05
CA ARG A 137 6.58 14.49 -5.44
C ARG A 137 7.72 13.86 -6.25
N ASP A 138 8.57 13.11 -5.57
CA ASP A 138 9.72 12.45 -6.15
C ASP A 138 9.49 10.93 -6.24
N PRO A 139 9.29 10.37 -7.44
CA PRO A 139 9.12 8.93 -7.61
C PRO A 139 10.41 8.15 -7.34
N ASP A 140 11.59 8.79 -7.37
CA ASP A 140 12.89 8.11 -7.16
C ASP A 140 13.08 7.63 -5.71
N THR A 141 12.23 8.09 -4.79
CA THR A 141 12.12 7.55 -3.43
C THR A 141 11.90 6.02 -3.40
N ALA A 142 11.22 5.45 -4.40
CA ALA A 142 11.09 4.01 -4.56
C ALA A 142 12.43 3.34 -4.85
N ALA A 143 13.26 3.94 -5.70
CA ALA A 143 14.59 3.43 -6.04
C ALA A 143 15.53 3.48 -4.82
N HIS A 144 15.46 4.54 -4.00
CA HIS A 144 16.19 4.62 -2.74
C HIS A 144 15.78 3.52 -1.75
N ALA A 145 14.47 3.30 -1.58
CA ALA A 145 13.96 2.23 -0.72
C ALA A 145 14.35 0.84 -1.24
N ARG A 146 14.32 0.63 -2.57
CA ARG A 146 14.78 -0.60 -3.21
C ARG A 146 16.25 -0.88 -2.95
N ALA A 147 17.12 0.11 -3.11
CA ALA A 147 18.56 -0.05 -2.85
C ALA A 147 18.86 -0.39 -1.38
N ALA A 148 18.12 0.21 -0.46
CA ALA A 148 18.19 -0.13 0.96
C ALA A 148 17.69 -1.57 1.22
N ALA A 149 16.58 -1.96 0.61
CA ALA A 149 16.04 -3.31 0.69
C ALA A 149 17.02 -4.37 0.17
N GLU A 150 17.67 -4.12 -0.97
CA GLU A 150 18.69 -4.99 -1.54
C GLU A 150 19.87 -5.18 -0.59
N THR A 151 20.32 -4.11 0.06
CA THR A 151 21.37 -4.19 1.08
C THR A 151 20.94 -5.05 2.27
N LEU A 152 19.72 -4.87 2.78
CA LEU A 152 19.19 -5.66 3.90
C LEU A 152 19.03 -7.13 3.53
N ILE A 153 18.49 -7.42 2.35
CA ILE A 153 18.33 -8.76 1.81
C ILE A 153 19.69 -9.44 1.74
N ARG A 154 20.67 -8.81 1.09
CA ARG A 154 22.03 -9.37 0.95
C ARG A 154 22.64 -9.70 2.33
N CYS A 155 22.64 -8.75 3.25
CA CYS A 155 23.17 -8.94 4.60
C CYS A 155 22.43 -10.02 5.42
N ALA A 156 21.14 -10.22 5.17
CA ALA A 156 20.33 -11.24 5.86
C ALA A 156 20.64 -12.66 5.39
N PHE A 157 21.13 -12.83 4.16
CA PHE A 157 21.47 -14.13 3.56
C PHE A 157 22.97 -14.49 3.62
N GLU A 158 23.82 -13.54 4.00
CA GLU A 158 25.26 -13.76 4.24
C GLU A 158 25.56 -14.29 5.67
N ARG A 159 24.53 -14.35 6.53
CA ARG A 159 24.61 -14.86 7.91
C ARG A 159 24.24 -16.34 7.98
#